data_AF-A0A3A8IT02-F1
#
_entry.id   AF-A0A3A8IT02-F1
#
_cell.length_a   1.000
_cell.length_b   1.000
_cell.length_c   1.000
_cell.angle_alpha   90.00
_cell.angle_beta   90.00
_cell.angle_gamma   90.00
#
_symmetry.space_group_name_H-M   'P 1'
#
loop_
_entity.id
_entity.type
_entity.pdbx_description
1 polymer ?
#
loop_
_entity_poly.entity_id
_entity_poly.type
_entity_poly.pdbx_seq_one_letter_code
_entity_poly.pdbx_strand_id
1 'polypeptide(L)'
;MALLEVNYTWFGPPTFDARDSGGPKALMQARSDAQASGYVINFWCLDAHVWAYRNYFKGSNFSVQNREKLEVRGIETFLNKNVGVRRGSRSGLLQSGFNWVKSSFSWDIDLVVKHIIETSMGAAANSATRIREIVNAKNVWSLYTMYKVGGYAMDTGVGPGVGGAVSLRDYTTFKVPAAGPGRIEDAIAIAHANAPHKYLSDRCSAMTAGVAGYFDVARDQPAPHVDVWTLFSPAGHAKVTRALEWYIRFWYSLEEVKAKPDSTEEYKDLCRHGIISAVMTAITHDDNGRCLDGVDRNCLWPAELTGADAGVPELKTRKTYYGSHR
;
A
#
# COMPACT_ATOMS: atom_id res chain seq x y z
N MET A 1 20.30 15.70 9.68
CA MET A 1 19.64 14.81 8.70
C MET A 1 18.26 14.44 9.25
N ALA A 2 17.24 14.34 8.40
CA ALA A 2 15.92 13.86 8.81
C ALA A 2 15.98 12.34 9.06
N LEU A 3 15.21 11.84 10.04
CA LEU A 3 15.06 10.41 10.28
C LEU A 3 14.27 9.80 9.11
N LEU A 4 14.61 8.58 8.68
CA LEU A 4 13.79 7.84 7.71
C LEU A 4 12.48 7.39 8.36
N GLU A 5 11.37 7.56 7.66
CA GLU A 5 10.05 7.14 8.13
C GLU A 5 9.80 5.68 7.73
N VAL A 6 9.39 4.83 8.67
CA VAL A 6 8.99 3.44 8.42
C VAL A 6 7.56 3.23 8.90
N ASN A 7 6.63 3.10 7.96
CA ASN A 7 5.21 3.08 8.23
C ASN A 7 4.68 1.64 8.21
N TYR A 8 4.18 1.17 9.35
CA TYR A 8 3.39 -0.05 9.47
C TYR A 8 1.92 0.30 9.64
N THR A 9 1.01 -0.58 9.22
CA THR A 9 -0.43 -0.31 9.30
C THR A 9 -1.23 -1.53 9.70
N TRP A 10 -2.10 -1.34 10.69
CA TRP A 10 -3.05 -2.35 11.14
C TRP A 10 -4.42 -1.72 11.45
N PHE A 11 -5.44 -2.18 10.73
CA PHE A 11 -6.83 -1.71 10.87
C PHE A 11 -7.69 -2.61 11.76
N GLY A 12 -7.21 -3.80 12.12
CA GLY A 12 -7.95 -4.74 12.97
C GLY A 12 -7.90 -4.37 14.47
N PRO A 13 -8.72 -5.02 15.29
CA PRO A 13 -8.57 -4.93 16.73
C PRO A 13 -7.19 -5.45 17.17
N PRO A 14 -6.68 -5.03 18.34
CA PRO A 14 -5.42 -5.53 18.87
C PRO A 14 -5.54 -6.99 19.28
N THR A 15 -4.91 -7.89 18.52
CA THR A 15 -4.74 -9.31 18.91
C THR A 15 -3.45 -9.53 19.71
N PHE A 16 -2.51 -8.58 19.61
CA PHE A 16 -1.16 -8.61 20.18
C PHE A 16 -0.32 -9.83 19.77
N ASP A 17 -0.70 -10.49 18.70
CA ASP A 17 0.08 -11.57 18.12
C ASP A 17 1.23 -11.05 17.25
N ALA A 18 2.09 -11.98 16.84
CA ALA A 18 3.25 -11.67 16.01
C ALA A 18 2.88 -11.29 14.56
N ARG A 19 1.67 -11.59 14.09
CA ARG A 19 1.22 -11.26 12.72
C ARG A 19 0.91 -9.78 12.60
N ASP A 20 0.33 -9.20 13.64
CA ASP A 20 -0.17 -7.83 13.61
C ASP A 20 0.88 -6.81 14.10
N SER A 21 1.82 -7.27 14.94
CA SER A 21 2.76 -6.38 15.63
C SER A 21 4.22 -6.85 15.65
N GLY A 22 4.51 -8.04 15.13
CA GLY A 22 5.83 -8.68 15.23
C GLY A 22 6.92 -7.97 14.44
N GLY A 23 6.63 -7.54 13.21
CA GLY A 23 7.55 -6.77 12.38
C GLY A 23 8.01 -5.46 13.02
N PRO A 24 7.08 -4.54 13.40
CA PRO A 24 7.43 -3.30 14.10
C PRO A 24 8.26 -3.55 15.36
N LYS A 25 7.88 -4.53 16.18
CA LYS A 25 8.58 -4.86 17.43
C LYS A 25 9.99 -5.39 17.18
N ALA A 26 10.16 -6.25 16.18
CA ALA A 26 11.47 -6.75 15.78
C ALA A 26 12.35 -5.61 15.21
N LEU A 27 11.76 -4.69 14.44
CA LEU A 27 12.48 -3.54 13.88
C LEU A 27 12.93 -2.54 14.94
N MET A 28 12.18 -2.36 16.04
CA MET A 28 12.63 -1.55 17.18
C MET A 28 13.94 -2.07 17.78
N GLN A 29 14.10 -3.40 17.80
CA GLN A 29 15.27 -4.11 18.34
C GLN A 29 16.43 -4.21 17.36
N ALA A 30 16.20 -3.88 16.09
CA ALA A 30 17.17 -4.09 15.04
C ALA A 30 18.40 -3.18 15.19
N ARG A 31 19.55 -3.74 14.83
CA ARG A 31 20.77 -2.96 14.57
C ARG A 31 20.65 -2.36 13.18
N SER A 32 20.64 -1.03 13.10
CA SER A 32 20.61 -0.33 11.81
C SER A 32 22.03 -0.06 11.34
N ASP A 33 22.34 -0.37 10.08
CA ASP A 33 23.54 0.15 9.42
C ASP A 33 23.30 1.50 8.72
N ALA A 34 22.09 2.08 8.88
CA ALA A 34 21.71 3.35 8.25
C ALA A 34 22.78 4.42 8.50
N GLN A 35 23.43 4.84 7.42
CA GLN A 35 24.43 5.91 7.45
C GLN A 35 23.79 7.18 8.06
N ALA A 36 24.30 7.59 9.23
CA ALA A 36 24.15 8.89 9.88
C ALA A 36 22.74 9.42 10.24
N SER A 37 21.62 8.93 9.66
CA SER A 37 20.30 9.54 9.82
C SER A 37 19.29 8.74 10.65
N GLY A 38 19.49 7.45 10.94
CA GLY A 38 18.53 6.64 11.72
C GLY A 38 17.12 6.55 11.09
N TYR A 39 16.17 5.94 11.79
CA TYR A 39 14.78 5.85 11.37
C TYR A 39 13.81 5.97 12.54
N VAL A 40 12.58 6.39 12.25
CA VAL A 40 11.40 6.36 13.13
C VAL A 40 10.38 5.39 12.55
N ILE A 41 9.76 4.61 13.42
CA ILE A 41 8.70 3.67 13.09
C ILE A 41 7.37 4.35 13.41
N ASN A 42 6.50 4.48 12.42
CA ASN A 42 5.11 4.87 12.62
C ASN A 42 4.23 3.63 12.55
N PHE A 43 3.57 3.28 13.65
CA PHE A 43 2.53 2.27 13.67
C PHE A 43 1.16 2.92 13.55
N TRP A 44 0.57 2.85 12.37
CA TRP A 44 -0.74 3.39 12.05
C TRP A 44 -1.83 2.41 12.40
N CYS A 45 -2.80 2.85 13.20
CA CYS A 45 -3.99 2.08 13.55
C CYS A 45 -5.20 3.00 13.67
N LEU A 46 -6.38 2.39 13.81
CA LEU A 46 -7.58 3.16 14.11
C LEU A 46 -7.44 3.88 15.46
N ASP A 47 -8.01 5.07 15.57
CA ASP A 47 -7.96 5.92 16.76
C ASP A 47 -8.42 5.17 18.00
N ALA A 48 -9.45 4.32 17.86
CA ALA A 48 -9.97 3.46 18.94
C ALA A 48 -8.94 2.47 19.50
N HIS A 49 -7.87 2.17 18.78
CA HIS A 49 -6.85 1.19 19.15
C HIS A 49 -5.51 1.83 19.54
N VAL A 50 -5.36 3.14 19.38
CA VAL A 50 -4.11 3.87 19.65
C VAL A 50 -3.64 3.64 21.09
N TRP A 51 -4.52 3.76 22.07
CA TRP A 51 -4.13 3.59 23.48
C TRP A 51 -3.64 2.18 23.78
N ALA A 52 -4.34 1.16 23.25
CA ALA A 52 -3.99 -0.25 23.44
C ALA A 52 -2.62 -0.57 22.84
N TYR A 53 -2.37 -0.14 21.59
CA TYR A 53 -1.07 -0.33 20.94
C TYR A 53 0.05 0.47 21.62
N ARG A 54 -0.21 1.69 22.07
CA ARG A 54 0.78 2.47 22.86
C ARG A 54 1.22 1.71 24.10
N ASN A 55 0.27 1.16 24.85
CA ASN A 55 0.61 0.39 26.04
C ASN A 55 1.35 -0.91 25.72
N TYR A 56 0.94 -1.61 24.66
CA TYR A 56 1.63 -2.81 24.20
C TYR A 56 3.11 -2.53 23.85
N PHE A 57 3.38 -1.48 23.09
CA PHE A 57 4.75 -1.11 22.72
C PHE A 57 5.54 -0.51 23.91
N LYS A 58 4.89 0.21 24.83
CA LYS A 58 5.51 0.74 26.07
C LYS A 58 5.93 -0.36 27.06
N GLY A 59 5.10 -1.38 27.25
CA GLY A 59 5.36 -2.51 28.16
C GLY A 59 6.56 -3.38 27.76
N SER A 60 7.23 -3.05 26.66
CA SER A 60 8.41 -3.76 26.15
C SER A 60 9.74 -3.31 26.80
N ASN A 61 9.73 -2.54 27.91
CA ASN A 61 10.92 -2.14 28.70
C ASN A 61 12.08 -1.52 27.88
N PHE A 62 11.77 -0.59 26.98
CA PHE A 62 12.81 0.17 26.27
C PHE A 62 12.96 1.57 26.90
N SER A 63 13.84 1.68 27.90
CA SER A 63 14.33 2.97 28.37
C SER A 63 15.23 3.58 27.29
N VAL A 64 14.71 4.63 26.70
CA VAL A 64 15.27 5.49 25.66
C VAL A 64 16.66 6.03 26.04
N GLN A 65 17.73 5.44 25.47
CA GLN A 65 18.95 6.20 25.15
C GLN A 65 18.88 6.84 23.75
N ASN A 66 17.86 6.53 22.96
CA ASN A 66 17.57 7.17 21.67
C ASN A 66 16.07 7.45 21.62
N ARG A 67 15.69 8.73 21.46
CA ARG A 67 14.32 9.24 21.32
C ARG A 67 13.39 8.21 20.67
N GLU A 68 12.22 7.99 21.26
CA GLU A 68 11.26 6.89 20.95
C GLU A 68 11.31 6.46 19.47
N LYS A 69 11.92 5.30 19.19
CA LYS A 69 12.04 4.77 17.81
C LYS A 69 10.69 4.41 17.18
N LEU A 70 9.61 4.33 17.98
CA LEU A 70 8.27 3.95 17.50
C LEU A 70 7.20 4.89 18.05
N GLU A 71 6.36 5.40 17.15
CA GLU A 71 5.19 6.19 17.45
C GLU A 71 3.92 5.49 16.97
N VAL A 72 2.93 5.38 17.86
CA VAL A 72 1.60 4.88 17.49
C VAL A 72 0.71 6.06 17.12
N ARG A 73 0.16 6.01 15.90
CA ARG A 73 -0.60 7.09 15.28
C ARG A 73 -2.01 6.62 14.90
N GLY A 74 -2.97 7.52 15.11
CA GLY A 74 -4.37 7.34 14.77
C GLY A 74 -4.67 7.80 13.34
N ILE A 75 -5.27 6.93 12.54
CA ILE A 75 -5.58 7.17 11.13
C ILE A 75 -6.66 8.23 10.99
N GLU A 76 -7.75 8.13 11.75
CA GLU A 76 -8.86 9.08 11.70
C GLU A 76 -8.42 10.46 12.18
N THR A 77 -7.63 10.54 13.25
CA THR A 77 -7.02 11.79 13.72
C THR A 77 -6.14 12.43 12.64
N PHE A 78 -5.30 11.64 11.96
CA PHE A 78 -4.45 12.16 10.90
C PHE A 78 -5.26 12.67 9.71
N LEU A 79 -6.25 11.91 9.27
CA LEU A 79 -7.15 12.33 8.18
C LEU A 79 -7.90 13.60 8.57
N ASN A 80 -8.46 13.68 9.77
CA ASN A 80 -9.19 14.86 10.23
C ASN A 80 -8.30 16.11 10.33
N LYS A 81 -7.02 15.96 10.68
CA LYS A 81 -6.06 17.06 10.70
C LYS A 81 -5.72 17.57 9.30
N ASN A 82 -5.57 16.66 8.33
CA ASN A 82 -5.16 17.02 6.97
C ASN A 82 -6.33 17.44 6.06
N VAL A 83 -7.53 16.88 6.29
CA VAL A 83 -8.74 17.09 5.47
C VAL A 83 -9.72 18.09 6.13
N GLY A 84 -9.69 18.21 7.46
CA GLY A 84 -10.66 18.96 8.27
C GLY A 84 -11.85 18.13 8.75
N VAL A 85 -12.47 18.56 9.86
CA VAL A 85 -13.62 17.89 10.51
C VAL A 85 -14.94 18.07 9.72
N ARG A 86 -14.99 18.97 8.72
CA ARG A 86 -16.22 19.38 8.01
C ARG A 86 -16.10 19.38 6.48
N ARG A 87 -15.79 18.23 5.88
CA ARG A 87 -16.08 17.95 4.45
C ARG A 87 -16.85 16.63 4.22
N GLY A 88 -17.55 16.15 5.25
CA GLY A 88 -18.43 14.98 5.21
C GLY A 88 -19.92 15.32 5.15
N SER A 89 -20.30 16.48 4.60
CA SER A 89 -21.72 16.71 4.26
C SER A 89 -22.08 15.72 3.14
N ARG A 90 -23.23 15.04 3.22
CA ARG A 90 -23.81 14.23 2.13
C ARG A 90 -23.80 14.95 0.78
N SER A 91 -23.75 16.30 0.77
CA SER A 91 -23.58 17.11 -0.44
C SER A 91 -22.21 16.98 -1.11
N GLY A 92 -21.10 16.79 -0.37
CA GLY A 92 -19.76 16.57 -0.94
C GLY A 92 -19.60 15.20 -1.59
N LEU A 93 -20.30 14.19 -1.06
CA LEU A 93 -20.40 12.82 -1.60
C LEU A 93 -21.22 12.75 -2.90
N LEU A 94 -22.34 13.49 -2.95
CA LEU A 94 -23.11 13.65 -4.19
C LEU A 94 -22.35 14.50 -5.21
N GLN A 95 -21.59 15.51 -4.77
CA GLN A 95 -20.86 16.42 -5.65
C GLN A 95 -19.56 15.79 -6.19
N SER A 96 -18.89 14.91 -5.44
CA SER A 96 -17.82 14.05 -5.96
C SER A 96 -18.37 13.00 -6.95
N GLY A 97 -19.58 12.48 -6.72
CA GLY A 97 -20.28 11.59 -7.67
C GLY A 97 -20.91 12.29 -8.90
N PHE A 98 -21.27 13.57 -8.82
CA PHE A 98 -21.88 14.31 -9.95
C PHE A 98 -20.83 15.01 -10.85
N ASN A 99 -19.76 15.57 -10.27
CA ASN A 99 -18.63 16.13 -11.04
C ASN A 99 -17.83 15.02 -11.78
N TRP A 100 -18.05 13.77 -11.38
CA TRP A 100 -17.47 12.51 -11.89
C TRP A 100 -18.00 12.03 -13.25
N VAL A 101 -19.15 12.54 -13.73
CA VAL A 101 -19.66 12.18 -15.08
C VAL A 101 -19.07 13.05 -16.19
N LYS A 102 -18.58 14.28 -15.89
CA LYS A 102 -18.48 15.33 -16.92
C LYS A 102 -17.16 16.07 -17.11
N SER A 103 -16.12 15.95 -16.28
CA SER A 103 -14.89 16.74 -16.57
C SER A 103 -13.60 16.27 -15.92
N SER A 104 -12.53 16.47 -16.70
CA SER A 104 -11.14 16.71 -16.29
C SER A 104 -10.98 17.58 -15.03
N PHE A 105 -9.99 17.23 -14.17
CA PHE A 105 -9.37 17.99 -13.06
C PHE A 105 -9.90 17.92 -11.60
N SER A 106 -8.90 17.88 -10.68
CA SER A 106 -8.87 18.07 -9.21
C SER A 106 -9.63 17.09 -8.31
N TRP A 107 -9.06 15.90 -8.07
CA TRP A 107 -9.46 15.06 -6.94
C TRP A 107 -8.75 15.56 -5.68
N ASP A 108 -9.51 15.84 -4.62
CA ASP A 108 -8.92 15.94 -3.28
C ASP A 108 -8.63 14.50 -2.83
N ILE A 109 -7.42 14.04 -3.11
CA ILE A 109 -6.95 12.68 -2.78
C ILE A 109 -7.25 12.35 -1.32
N ASP A 110 -7.13 13.32 -0.43
CA ASP A 110 -7.30 13.13 1.00
C ASP A 110 -8.76 12.79 1.35
N LEU A 111 -9.74 13.41 0.67
CA LEU A 111 -11.17 13.08 0.83
C LEU A 111 -11.50 11.67 0.36
N VAL A 112 -10.92 11.25 -0.76
CA VAL A 112 -11.25 9.93 -1.31
C VAL A 112 -10.61 8.82 -0.50
N VAL A 113 -9.37 9.00 -0.05
CA VAL A 113 -8.73 8.07 0.89
C VAL A 113 -9.55 7.95 2.17
N LYS A 114 -10.01 9.08 2.73
CA LYS A 114 -10.89 9.08 3.90
C LYS A 114 -12.17 8.29 3.65
N HIS A 115 -12.83 8.49 2.51
CA HIS A 115 -14.04 7.76 2.15
C HIS A 115 -13.82 6.25 2.00
N ILE A 116 -12.73 5.82 1.35
CA ILE A 116 -12.39 4.40 1.20
C ILE A 116 -12.19 3.76 2.57
N ILE A 117 -11.47 4.43 3.47
CA ILE A 117 -11.23 3.95 4.83
C ILE A 117 -12.52 3.85 5.61
N GLU A 118 -13.36 4.90 5.62
CA GLU A 118 -14.64 4.90 6.32
C GLU A 118 -15.57 3.79 5.82
N THR A 119 -15.66 3.61 4.49
CA THR A 119 -16.48 2.56 3.87
C THR A 119 -15.98 1.16 4.19
N SER A 120 -14.66 0.94 4.06
CA SER A 120 -14.02 -0.33 4.36
C SER A 120 -14.23 -0.71 5.83
N MET A 121 -14.10 0.27 6.74
CA MET A 121 -14.27 0.06 8.18
C MET A 121 -15.73 -0.13 8.59
N GLY A 122 -16.67 0.49 7.88
CA GLY A 122 -18.11 0.33 8.09
C GLY A 122 -18.70 -0.99 7.57
N ALA A 123 -17.93 -1.80 6.83
CA ALA A 123 -18.41 -3.10 6.35
C ALA A 123 -18.85 -4.02 7.50
N ALA A 124 -19.97 -4.73 7.30
CA ALA A 124 -20.58 -5.59 8.32
C ALA A 124 -19.60 -6.66 8.81
N ALA A 125 -19.55 -6.87 10.13
CA ALA A 125 -18.61 -7.80 10.77
C ALA A 125 -18.73 -9.24 10.25
N ASN A 126 -19.94 -9.67 9.85
CA ASN A 126 -20.22 -11.02 9.35
C ASN A 126 -20.17 -11.12 7.81
N SER A 127 -19.72 -10.07 7.10
CA SER A 127 -19.61 -10.12 5.64
C SER A 127 -18.50 -11.07 5.20
N ALA A 128 -18.78 -11.90 4.19
CA ALA A 128 -17.79 -12.76 3.55
C ALA A 128 -16.63 -11.98 2.89
N THR A 129 -16.80 -10.66 2.68
CA THR A 129 -15.78 -9.77 2.10
C THR A 129 -15.00 -8.97 3.16
N ARG A 130 -15.39 -9.01 4.44
CA ARG A 130 -14.88 -8.10 5.50
C ARG A 130 -13.35 -8.03 5.57
N ILE A 131 -12.67 -9.17 5.52
CA ILE A 131 -11.21 -9.23 5.57
C ILE A 131 -10.59 -8.47 4.38
N ARG A 132 -11.20 -8.54 3.20
CA ARG A 132 -10.71 -7.83 2.02
C ARG A 132 -10.96 -6.33 2.09
N GLU A 133 -12.06 -5.89 2.68
CA GLU A 133 -12.29 -4.47 2.98
C GLU A 133 -11.15 -3.90 3.84
N ILE A 134 -10.77 -4.61 4.90
CA ILE A 134 -9.67 -4.22 5.79
C ILE A 134 -8.33 -4.18 5.02
N VAL A 135 -8.06 -5.18 4.19
CA VAL A 135 -6.85 -5.23 3.35
C VAL A 135 -6.84 -4.07 2.34
N ASN A 136 -7.98 -3.71 1.76
CA ASN A 136 -8.05 -2.60 0.82
C ASN A 136 -7.83 -1.24 1.49
N ALA A 137 -8.39 -1.03 2.69
CA ALA A 137 -8.10 0.14 3.51
C ALA A 137 -6.60 0.24 3.82
N LYS A 138 -5.95 -0.90 4.14
CA LYS A 138 -4.50 -0.98 4.33
C LYS A 138 -3.73 -0.60 3.07
N ASN A 139 -4.09 -1.15 1.92
CA ASN A 139 -3.43 -0.88 0.64
C ASN A 139 -3.49 0.61 0.27
N VAL A 140 -4.68 1.22 0.32
CA VAL A 140 -4.83 2.65 0.00
C VAL A 140 -4.09 3.52 1.02
N TRP A 141 -4.11 3.14 2.30
CA TRP A 141 -3.41 3.86 3.35
C TRP A 141 -1.88 3.79 3.20
N SER A 142 -1.33 2.64 2.81
CA SER A 142 0.10 2.50 2.54
C SER A 142 0.57 3.41 1.40
N LEU A 143 -0.20 3.48 0.30
CA LEU A 143 0.09 4.41 -0.80
C LEU A 143 -0.06 5.88 -0.35
N TYR A 144 -1.11 6.19 0.42
CA TYR A 144 -1.39 7.54 0.90
C TYR A 144 -0.35 8.05 1.89
N THR A 145 0.11 7.21 2.83
CA THR A 145 1.16 7.58 3.79
C THR A 145 2.47 7.85 3.09
N MET A 146 2.88 7.03 2.12
CA MET A 146 4.05 7.33 1.30
C MET A 146 3.87 8.61 0.47
N TYR A 147 2.67 8.88 -0.06
CA TYR A 147 2.38 10.13 -0.75
C TYR A 147 2.53 11.36 0.18
N LYS A 148 2.02 11.31 1.41
CA LYS A 148 2.03 12.45 2.35
C LYS A 148 3.32 12.62 3.13
N VAL A 149 3.92 11.52 3.56
CA VAL A 149 5.02 11.48 4.54
C VAL A 149 6.31 10.95 3.91
N GLY A 150 6.19 10.08 2.89
CA GLY A 150 7.33 9.40 2.29
C GLY A 150 7.87 8.27 3.16
N GLY A 151 9.06 7.78 2.81
CA GLY A 151 9.74 6.69 3.49
C GLY A 151 9.20 5.33 3.08
N TYR A 152 9.32 4.38 3.99
CA TYR A 152 8.90 3.00 3.78
C TYR A 152 7.44 2.78 4.17
N ALA A 153 6.72 1.95 3.42
CA ALA A 153 5.51 1.29 3.88
C ALA A 153 5.79 -0.22 3.98
N MET A 154 5.62 -0.80 5.17
CA MET A 154 5.91 -2.20 5.44
C MET A 154 4.69 -2.93 5.97
N ASP A 155 4.48 -4.16 5.48
CA ASP A 155 3.54 -5.10 6.08
C ASP A 155 3.98 -5.45 7.52
N THR A 156 3.03 -5.70 8.42
CA THR A 156 3.29 -5.99 9.85
C THR A 156 4.07 -7.29 10.06
N GLY A 157 4.08 -8.18 9.06
CA GLY A 157 4.94 -9.36 9.01
C GLY A 157 6.37 -9.10 8.52
N VAL A 158 6.74 -7.86 8.17
CA VAL A 158 8.10 -7.53 7.70
C VAL A 158 8.96 -7.05 8.84
N GLY A 159 10.12 -7.66 9.00
CA GLY A 159 11.11 -7.28 9.99
C GLY A 159 12.53 -7.59 9.55
N PRO A 160 13.51 -7.47 10.47
CA PRO A 160 14.90 -7.79 10.20
C PRO A 160 15.08 -9.25 9.76
N GLY A 161 15.99 -9.46 8.80
CA GLY A 161 16.41 -10.76 8.30
C GLY A 161 17.25 -11.54 9.31
N VAL A 162 17.88 -12.63 8.85
CA VAL A 162 18.78 -13.45 9.67
C VAL A 162 19.95 -12.58 10.15
N GLY A 163 20.15 -12.50 11.47
CA GLY A 163 21.19 -11.67 12.10
C GLY A 163 20.67 -10.40 12.79
N GLY A 164 19.40 -10.04 12.62
CA GLY A 164 18.75 -8.96 13.38
C GLY A 164 19.21 -7.55 13.01
N ALA A 165 19.88 -7.40 11.87
CA ALA A 165 20.28 -6.12 11.31
C ALA A 165 19.36 -5.72 10.15
N VAL A 166 19.23 -4.40 9.91
CA VAL A 166 18.51 -3.84 8.76
C VAL A 166 19.36 -2.80 8.05
N SER A 167 19.16 -2.68 6.74
CA SER A 167 19.80 -1.68 5.88
C SER A 167 18.80 -0.77 5.21
N LEU A 168 18.18 0.10 6.02
CA LEU A 168 17.24 1.09 5.55
C LEU A 168 17.99 2.36 5.14
N ARG A 169 17.86 2.73 3.88
CA ARG A 169 18.46 3.92 3.28
C ARG A 169 17.40 4.76 2.58
N ASP A 170 17.72 6.01 2.29
CA ASP A 170 16.90 6.85 1.44
C ASP A 170 17.10 6.45 -0.03
N TYR A 171 16.07 6.66 -0.87
CA TYR A 171 16.18 6.53 -2.31
C TYR A 171 15.56 7.75 -2.98
N THR A 172 16.04 8.08 -4.18
CA THR A 172 15.50 9.20 -4.95
C THR A 172 14.23 8.85 -5.73
N THR A 173 13.86 7.57 -5.77
CA THR A 173 12.75 7.05 -6.57
C THR A 173 11.89 6.08 -5.76
N PHE A 174 10.70 5.79 -6.28
CA PHE A 174 9.81 4.76 -5.78
C PHE A 174 10.47 3.38 -5.89
N LYS A 175 10.29 2.51 -4.90
CA LYS A 175 10.84 1.15 -4.88
C LYS A 175 9.82 0.10 -4.49
N VAL A 176 9.88 -1.05 -5.16
CA VAL A 176 9.06 -2.25 -4.90
C VAL A 176 9.89 -3.53 -5.05
N PRO A 177 9.63 -4.58 -4.23
CA PRO A 177 10.17 -5.92 -4.39
C PRO A 177 9.74 -6.55 -5.73
N ALA A 178 10.73 -6.95 -6.52
CA ALA A 178 10.58 -7.83 -7.67
C ALA A 178 11.11 -9.21 -7.30
N ALA A 179 10.20 -10.19 -7.23
CA ALA A 179 10.59 -11.57 -6.98
C ALA A 179 11.26 -12.18 -8.23
N GLY A 180 12.44 -12.79 -8.06
CA GLY A 180 13.18 -13.52 -9.10
C GLY A 180 12.48 -14.79 -9.63
N PRO A 181 13.03 -15.46 -10.66
CA PRO A 181 12.27 -16.16 -11.72
C PRO A 181 11.66 -17.49 -11.25
N GLY A 182 10.40 -17.43 -10.80
CA GLY A 182 9.50 -18.59 -10.74
C GLY A 182 8.67 -18.71 -12.02
N ARG A 183 7.93 -19.82 -12.18
CA ARG A 183 7.09 -20.09 -13.37
C ARG A 183 6.21 -18.87 -13.71
N ILE A 184 6.45 -18.37 -14.92
CA ILE A 184 5.79 -17.25 -15.61
C ILE A 184 4.41 -17.72 -16.09
N GLU A 185 3.56 -18.22 -15.21
CA GLU A 185 2.22 -18.69 -15.62
C GLU A 185 1.14 -17.63 -15.33
N ASP A 186 1.44 -16.62 -14.50
CA ASP A 186 0.68 -15.37 -14.42
C ASP A 186 1.49 -14.22 -15.05
N ALA A 187 1.55 -14.19 -16.39
CA ALA A 187 2.12 -13.05 -17.09
C ALA A 187 1.40 -11.76 -16.62
N ILE A 188 2.13 -10.82 -16.03
CA ILE A 188 1.60 -9.46 -15.86
C ILE A 188 1.48 -8.90 -17.27
N ALA A 189 0.25 -8.66 -17.71
CA ALA A 189 -0.04 -8.03 -18.97
C ALA A 189 0.08 -6.49 -18.80
N ILE A 190 1.19 -5.90 -19.25
CA ILE A 190 1.21 -4.45 -19.44
C ILE A 190 0.30 -4.13 -20.62
N ALA A 191 -0.96 -3.88 -20.32
CA ALA A 191 -1.98 -3.62 -21.31
C ALA A 191 -2.43 -2.16 -21.25
N HIS A 192 -2.19 -1.44 -22.35
CA HIS A 192 -2.60 -0.06 -22.49
C HIS A 192 -4.12 -0.06 -22.69
N ALA A 193 -4.88 0.14 -21.62
CA ALA A 193 -6.33 0.20 -21.73
C ALA A 193 -6.77 1.43 -22.55
N ASN A 194 -7.39 1.19 -23.70
CA ASN A 194 -8.38 2.12 -24.24
C ASN A 194 -9.73 1.74 -23.62
N ALA A 195 -9.89 1.99 -22.32
CA ALA A 195 -11.10 1.56 -21.64
C ALA A 195 -12.31 2.43 -22.09
N PRO A 196 -13.47 1.83 -22.44
CA PRO A 196 -14.75 2.55 -22.50
C PRO A 196 -15.28 2.94 -21.10
N HIS A 197 -14.64 2.44 -20.03
CA HIS A 197 -14.89 2.92 -18.67
C HIS A 197 -14.32 4.33 -18.50
N LYS A 198 -15.22 5.31 -18.39
CA LYS A 198 -14.94 6.74 -18.17
C LYS A 198 -14.07 7.09 -16.93
N TYR A 199 -13.55 6.09 -16.20
CA TYR A 199 -12.80 6.26 -14.94
C TYR A 199 -11.33 5.83 -15.02
N LEU A 200 -10.94 5.02 -16.01
CA LEU A 200 -9.54 4.60 -16.26
C LEU A 200 -9.01 5.18 -17.58
N SER A 201 -9.79 6.04 -18.23
CA SER A 201 -9.42 6.71 -19.47
C SER A 201 -8.47 7.87 -19.19
N ASP A 202 -7.19 7.57 -18.98
CA ASP A 202 -6.10 8.46 -19.38
C ASP A 202 -4.79 7.68 -19.48
N ARG A 203 -4.24 7.66 -20.70
CA ARG A 203 -2.82 7.40 -21.04
C ARG A 203 -2.15 6.26 -20.28
N CYS A 204 -2.62 5.05 -20.54
CA CYS A 204 -1.93 3.79 -20.25
C CYS A 204 -1.74 3.41 -18.77
N SER A 205 -1.90 2.13 -18.49
CA SER A 205 -1.85 1.55 -17.15
C SER A 205 -1.33 0.12 -17.29
N ALA A 206 -0.81 -0.45 -16.21
CA ALA A 206 -0.39 -1.85 -16.20
C ALA A 206 -1.28 -2.64 -15.24
N MET A 207 -1.74 -3.80 -15.67
CA MET A 207 -2.68 -4.62 -14.91
C MET A 207 -2.18 -6.06 -14.85
N THR A 208 -2.46 -6.77 -13.77
CA THR A 208 -2.24 -8.23 -13.76
C THR A 208 -3.32 -8.92 -14.60
N ALA A 209 -3.07 -10.15 -15.07
CA ALA A 209 -4.04 -10.91 -15.87
C ALA A 209 -5.44 -11.00 -15.20
N GLY A 210 -5.48 -11.23 -13.88
CA GLY A 210 -6.73 -11.29 -13.11
C GLY A 210 -7.51 -9.97 -13.06
N VAL A 211 -6.87 -8.82 -13.27
CA VAL A 211 -7.55 -7.52 -13.40
C VAL A 211 -7.86 -7.22 -14.87
N ALA A 212 -6.93 -7.54 -15.77
CA ALA A 212 -7.07 -7.31 -17.20
C ALA A 212 -8.30 -8.01 -17.79
N GLY A 213 -8.64 -9.23 -17.34
CA GLY A 213 -9.84 -9.94 -17.79
C GLY A 213 -11.18 -9.23 -17.52
N TYR A 214 -11.19 -8.21 -16.64
CA TYR A 214 -12.36 -7.37 -16.36
C TYR A 214 -12.43 -6.10 -17.20
N PHE A 215 -11.38 -5.83 -17.99
CA PHE A 215 -11.29 -4.66 -18.84
C PHE A 215 -11.06 -5.08 -20.30
N ASP A 216 -11.51 -4.25 -21.24
CA ASP A 216 -11.19 -4.43 -22.65
C ASP A 216 -9.80 -3.84 -22.92
N VAL A 217 -8.77 -4.70 -23.00
CA VAL A 217 -7.36 -4.27 -23.04
C VAL A 217 -6.65 -4.85 -24.25
N ALA A 218 -5.88 -3.98 -24.92
CA ALA A 218 -5.05 -4.34 -26.06
C ALA A 218 -3.56 -4.23 -25.68
N ARG A 219 -2.79 -5.27 -25.99
CA ARG A 219 -1.33 -5.46 -25.80
C ARG A 219 -0.96 -6.18 -24.49
N ASP A 220 -0.07 -7.15 -24.62
CA ASP A 220 0.57 -7.82 -23.49
C ASP A 220 2.08 -7.60 -23.60
N GLN A 221 2.74 -7.21 -22.50
CA GLN A 221 4.19 -7.28 -22.38
C GLN A 221 4.55 -8.04 -21.12
N PRO A 222 5.56 -8.93 -21.15
CA PRO A 222 6.03 -9.62 -19.95
C PRO A 222 6.67 -8.62 -18.98
N ALA A 223 6.33 -8.74 -17.71
CA ALA A 223 6.92 -7.95 -16.62
C ALA A 223 7.25 -8.84 -15.40
N PRO A 224 8.25 -8.47 -14.58
CA PRO A 224 8.57 -9.23 -13.38
C PRO A 224 7.41 -9.21 -12.39
N HIS A 225 7.21 -10.32 -11.68
CA HIS A 225 6.23 -10.37 -10.60
C HIS A 225 6.68 -9.47 -9.44
N VAL A 226 5.81 -8.53 -9.05
CA VAL A 226 6.00 -7.68 -7.86
C VAL A 226 5.02 -8.09 -6.77
N ASP A 227 5.49 -8.07 -5.53
CA ASP A 227 4.64 -8.31 -4.35
C ASP A 227 4.73 -7.10 -3.42
N VAL A 228 3.60 -6.76 -2.79
CA VAL A 228 3.39 -5.47 -2.12
C VAL A 228 3.42 -5.65 -0.60
N TRP A 229 4.60 -5.94 -0.07
CA TRP A 229 4.84 -6.09 1.37
C TRP A 229 5.89 -5.14 1.93
N THR A 230 6.69 -4.52 1.08
CA THR A 230 7.56 -3.41 1.44
C THR A 230 7.62 -2.48 0.25
N LEU A 231 7.36 -1.20 0.45
CA LEU A 231 7.49 -0.18 -0.57
C LEU A 231 8.32 0.96 -0.01
N PHE A 232 8.94 1.75 -0.87
CA PHE A 232 9.52 3.03 -0.50
C PHE A 232 9.17 4.09 -1.52
N SER A 233 9.01 5.34 -1.07
CA SER A 233 8.90 6.50 -1.93
C SER A 233 9.37 7.77 -1.22
N PRO A 234 10.04 8.71 -1.91
CA PRO A 234 10.06 10.09 -1.45
C PRO A 234 8.63 10.62 -1.31
N ALA A 235 8.41 11.51 -0.35
CA ALA A 235 7.12 12.17 -0.17
C ALA A 235 6.70 12.90 -1.46
N GLY A 236 5.46 12.72 -1.89
CA GLY A 236 4.90 13.37 -3.08
C GLY A 236 5.48 12.92 -4.43
N HIS A 237 6.32 11.87 -4.47
CA HIS A 237 6.93 11.41 -5.72
C HIS A 237 5.88 11.04 -6.78
N ALA A 238 6.12 11.39 -8.05
CA ALA A 238 5.14 11.22 -9.13
C ALA A 238 4.63 9.77 -9.27
N LYS A 239 5.52 8.79 -9.10
CA LYS A 239 5.18 7.35 -9.16
C LYS A 239 4.22 6.91 -8.04
N VAL A 240 4.42 7.31 -6.78
CA VAL A 240 3.48 6.94 -5.71
C VAL A 240 2.13 7.64 -5.86
N THR A 241 2.14 8.89 -6.33
CA THR A 241 0.92 9.64 -6.67
C THR A 241 0.12 8.88 -7.72
N ARG A 242 0.78 8.39 -8.78
CA ARG A 242 0.14 7.61 -9.83
C ARG A 242 -0.40 6.27 -9.35
N ALA A 243 0.35 5.53 -8.53
CA ALA A 243 -0.17 4.30 -7.93
C ALA A 243 -1.43 4.57 -7.10
N LEU A 244 -1.41 5.63 -6.29
CA LEU A 244 -2.54 6.02 -5.44
C LEU A 244 -3.76 6.42 -6.27
N GLU A 245 -3.57 7.28 -7.28
CA GLU A 245 -4.63 7.68 -8.21
C GLU A 245 -5.24 6.49 -8.93
N TRP A 246 -4.40 5.56 -9.41
CA TRP A 246 -4.86 4.33 -10.05
C TRP A 246 -5.69 3.48 -9.09
N TYR A 247 -5.18 3.24 -7.87
CA TYR A 247 -5.87 2.38 -6.89
C TYR A 247 -7.21 2.98 -6.46
N ILE A 248 -7.27 4.30 -6.28
CA ILE A 248 -8.50 5.03 -5.97
C ILE A 248 -9.53 4.88 -7.10
N ARG A 249 -9.11 4.95 -8.37
CA ARG A 249 -10.01 4.74 -9.50
C ARG A 249 -10.50 3.29 -9.57
N PHE A 250 -9.60 2.34 -9.37
CA PHE A 250 -9.92 0.91 -9.35
C PHE A 250 -10.88 0.53 -8.22
N TRP A 251 -10.80 1.19 -7.06
CA TRP A 251 -11.72 0.97 -5.95
C TRP A 251 -13.20 1.11 -6.34
N TYR A 252 -13.53 2.03 -7.25
CA TYR A 252 -14.92 2.15 -7.71
C TYR A 252 -15.38 0.93 -8.50
N SER A 253 -14.51 0.34 -9.32
CA SER A 253 -14.80 -0.94 -9.99
C SER A 253 -14.98 -2.08 -8.98
N LEU A 254 -14.23 -2.08 -7.87
CA LEU A 254 -14.44 -3.04 -6.79
C LEU A 254 -15.84 -2.90 -6.16
N GLU A 255 -16.31 -1.67 -5.93
CA GLU A 255 -17.65 -1.43 -5.38
C GLU A 255 -18.76 -1.84 -6.35
N GLU A 256 -18.59 -1.61 -7.66
CA GLU A 256 -19.52 -2.10 -8.70
C GLU A 256 -19.61 -3.62 -8.70
N VAL A 257 -18.46 -4.31 -8.61
CA VAL A 257 -18.39 -5.77 -8.53
C VAL A 257 -19.07 -6.28 -7.27
N LYS A 258 -18.74 -5.72 -6.11
CA LYS A 258 -19.29 -6.10 -4.80
C LYS A 258 -20.81 -5.97 -4.73
N ALA A 259 -21.40 -5.07 -5.51
CA ALA A 259 -22.85 -4.91 -5.60
C ALA A 259 -23.54 -6.01 -6.43
N LYS A 260 -22.82 -6.78 -7.24
CA LYS A 260 -23.38 -7.89 -8.02
C LYS A 260 -23.69 -9.09 -7.13
N PRO A 261 -24.79 -9.82 -7.37
CA PRO A 261 -25.04 -11.12 -6.73
C PRO A 261 -23.89 -12.10 -6.97
N ASP A 262 -23.58 -12.95 -5.97
CA ASP A 262 -22.61 -14.06 -6.05
C ASP A 262 -21.17 -13.69 -6.46
N SER A 263 -20.79 -12.41 -6.35
CA SER A 263 -19.49 -11.86 -6.77
C SER A 263 -18.37 -11.95 -5.72
N THR A 264 -18.58 -12.66 -4.61
CA THR A 264 -17.67 -12.61 -3.45
C THR A 264 -16.25 -13.06 -3.79
N GLU A 265 -16.08 -14.13 -4.56
CA GLU A 265 -14.76 -14.64 -4.94
C GLU A 265 -14.10 -13.76 -6.02
N GLU A 266 -14.88 -13.28 -7.00
CA GLU A 266 -14.45 -12.27 -7.99
C GLU A 266 -13.94 -11.00 -7.28
N TYR A 267 -14.69 -10.47 -6.32
CA TYR A 267 -14.29 -9.33 -5.51
C TYR A 267 -12.98 -9.59 -4.77
N LYS A 268 -12.86 -10.74 -4.09
CA LYS A 268 -11.64 -11.11 -3.34
C LYS A 268 -10.43 -11.17 -4.26
N ASP A 269 -10.60 -11.70 -5.47
CA ASP A 269 -9.52 -11.84 -6.44
C ASP A 269 -9.05 -10.47 -6.98
N LEU A 270 -10.00 -9.63 -7.39
CA LEU A 270 -9.73 -8.26 -7.81
C LEU A 270 -9.02 -7.44 -6.72
N CYS A 271 -9.37 -7.62 -5.44
CA CYS A 271 -8.67 -6.96 -4.33
C CYS A 271 -7.19 -7.36 -4.23
N ARG A 272 -6.87 -8.65 -4.44
CA ARG A 272 -5.46 -9.14 -4.39
C ARG A 272 -4.62 -8.49 -5.48
N HIS A 273 -5.19 -8.40 -6.67
CA HIS A 273 -4.50 -7.98 -7.87
C HIS A 273 -4.50 -6.46 -8.10
N GLY A 274 -5.45 -5.73 -7.53
CA GLY A 274 -5.57 -4.28 -7.65
C GLY A 274 -4.33 -3.54 -7.15
N ILE A 275 -3.80 -3.90 -5.98
CA ILE A 275 -2.62 -3.22 -5.43
C ILE A 275 -1.36 -3.49 -6.26
N ILE A 276 -1.23 -4.71 -6.81
CA ILE A 276 -0.15 -5.06 -7.73
C ILE A 276 -0.26 -4.21 -8.99
N SER A 277 -1.46 -4.10 -9.58
CA SER A 277 -1.73 -3.29 -10.76
C SER A 277 -1.44 -1.79 -10.54
N ALA A 278 -1.76 -1.26 -9.36
CA ALA A 278 -1.43 0.11 -8.97
C ALA A 278 0.08 0.37 -9.00
N VAL A 279 0.86 -0.52 -8.36
CA VAL A 279 2.31 -0.42 -8.28
C VAL A 279 2.95 -0.66 -9.65
N MET A 280 2.46 -1.63 -10.41
CA MET A 280 2.88 -1.88 -11.80
C MET A 280 2.63 -0.66 -12.68
N THR A 281 1.50 0.02 -12.53
CA THR A 281 1.20 1.27 -13.24
C THR A 281 2.22 2.35 -12.88
N ALA A 282 2.61 2.48 -11.61
CA ALA A 282 3.63 3.45 -11.23
C ALA A 282 5.01 3.18 -11.87
N ILE A 283 5.45 1.91 -11.92
CA ILE A 283 6.80 1.56 -12.42
C ILE A 283 6.88 1.41 -13.95
N THR A 284 5.74 1.40 -14.65
CA THR A 284 5.66 1.42 -16.12
C THR A 284 5.55 2.84 -16.69
N HIS A 285 5.69 3.86 -15.84
CA HIS A 285 5.70 5.27 -16.24
C HIS A 285 6.98 5.95 -15.79
N ASP A 286 7.43 6.94 -16.55
CA ASP A 286 8.44 7.89 -16.09
C ASP A 286 7.85 8.91 -15.07
N ASP A 287 8.70 9.76 -14.52
CA ASP A 287 8.31 10.77 -13.54
C ASP A 287 7.41 11.87 -14.15
N ASN A 288 7.42 12.03 -15.47
CA ASN A 288 6.54 12.93 -16.21
C ASN A 288 5.18 12.28 -16.57
N GLY A 289 4.99 11.00 -16.25
CA GLY A 289 3.78 10.25 -16.59
C GLY A 289 3.70 9.80 -18.03
N ARG A 290 4.82 9.70 -18.74
CA ARG A 290 4.88 9.01 -20.03
C ARG A 290 5.01 7.52 -19.79
N CYS A 291 4.29 6.74 -20.57
CA CYS A 291 4.44 5.29 -20.55
C CYS A 291 5.80 4.86 -21.07
N LEU A 292 6.36 3.87 -20.40
CA LEU A 292 7.60 3.22 -20.79
C LEU A 292 7.26 1.96 -21.60
N ASP A 293 8.15 1.60 -22.52
CA ASP A 293 8.15 0.27 -23.16
C ASP A 293 8.77 -0.76 -22.21
N GLY A 294 8.13 -0.97 -21.06
CA GLY A 294 8.53 -1.91 -20.02
C GLY A 294 8.49 -1.32 -18.61
N VAL A 295 9.21 -1.96 -17.70
CA VAL A 295 9.32 -1.55 -16.29
C VAL A 295 10.60 -0.75 -16.06
N ASP A 296 10.49 0.35 -15.33
CA ASP A 296 11.63 1.08 -14.78
C ASP A 296 12.36 0.22 -13.74
N ARG A 297 13.47 -0.38 -14.15
CA ARG A 297 14.28 -1.27 -13.30
C ARG A 297 14.89 -0.55 -12.10
N ASN A 298 15.03 0.78 -12.13
CA ASN A 298 15.48 1.53 -10.97
C ASN A 298 14.45 1.51 -9.85
N CYS A 299 13.20 1.18 -10.13
CA CYS A 299 12.15 1.02 -9.12
C CYS A 299 12.15 -0.37 -8.46
N LEU A 300 13.01 -1.30 -8.88
CA LEU A 300 12.95 -2.68 -8.42
C LEU A 300 14.02 -2.97 -7.37
N TRP A 301 13.61 -3.64 -6.30
CA TRP A 301 14.51 -4.40 -5.45
C TRP A 301 14.44 -5.88 -5.80
N PRO A 302 15.57 -6.56 -6.04
CA PRO A 302 15.56 -8.03 -6.09
C PRO A 302 15.01 -8.58 -4.77
N ALA A 303 14.10 -9.55 -4.87
CA ALA A 303 13.49 -10.18 -3.71
C ALA A 303 13.48 -11.70 -3.81
N GLU A 304 13.61 -12.34 -2.65
CA GLU A 304 13.56 -13.79 -2.49
C GLU A 304 12.20 -14.22 -1.94
N LEU A 305 11.58 -15.24 -2.54
CA LEU A 305 10.26 -15.75 -2.13
C LEU A 305 10.34 -16.95 -1.19
N THR A 306 11.51 -17.54 -1.05
CA THR A 306 11.74 -18.80 -0.34
C THR A 306 13.08 -18.77 0.39
N GLY A 307 13.22 -19.60 1.42
CA GLY A 307 14.45 -19.69 2.20
C GLY A 307 14.39 -18.86 3.48
N ALA A 308 15.47 -18.93 4.27
CA ALA A 308 15.58 -18.25 5.56
C ALA A 308 15.56 -16.71 5.43
N ASP A 309 15.89 -16.21 4.24
CA ASP A 309 16.02 -14.79 3.89
C ASP A 309 14.94 -14.30 2.92
N ALA A 310 13.82 -15.01 2.81
CA ALA A 310 12.68 -14.60 1.97
C ALA A 310 12.23 -13.17 2.32
N GLY A 311 12.51 -12.22 1.43
CA GLY A 311 12.63 -10.81 1.77
C GLY A 311 13.40 -9.99 0.73
N VAL A 312 13.86 -8.78 1.12
CA VAL A 312 14.69 -7.92 0.26
C VAL A 312 16.12 -7.98 0.81
N PRO A 313 17.04 -8.70 0.13
CA PRO A 313 18.43 -8.82 0.58
C PRO A 313 19.11 -7.47 0.76
N GLU A 314 18.85 -6.52 -0.14
CA GLU A 314 19.40 -5.15 -0.08
C GLU A 314 19.03 -4.42 1.22
N LEU A 315 17.82 -4.66 1.74
CA LEU A 315 17.32 -4.05 2.97
C LEU A 315 17.64 -4.89 4.22
N LYS A 316 18.16 -6.12 4.03
CA LYS A 316 18.30 -7.15 5.08
C LYS A 316 16.99 -7.37 5.84
N THR A 317 15.87 -7.35 5.12
CA THR A 317 14.53 -7.59 5.68
C THR A 317 14.01 -8.95 5.25
N ARG A 318 13.09 -9.52 6.03
CA ARG A 318 12.34 -10.74 5.70
C ARG A 318 10.86 -10.55 5.93
N LYS A 319 10.03 -11.30 5.20
CA LYS A 319 8.59 -11.41 5.44
C LYS A 319 8.29 -12.72 6.16
N THR A 320 7.81 -12.65 7.39
CA THR A 320 7.55 -13.83 8.23
C THR A 320 6.20 -14.48 7.96
N TYR A 321 5.29 -13.79 7.26
CA TYR A 321 3.97 -14.30 6.92
C TYR A 321 3.51 -13.78 5.55
N TYR A 322 3.04 -14.67 4.67
CA TYR A 322 2.60 -14.36 3.30
C TYR A 322 1.07 -14.38 3.12
N GLY A 323 0.31 -14.67 4.18
CA GLY A 323 -1.05 -15.21 4.05
C GLY A 323 -2.18 -14.26 3.63
N SER A 324 -1.89 -13.05 3.14
CA SER A 324 -2.91 -12.17 2.54
C SER A 324 -2.87 -12.11 1.00
N HIS A 325 -1.76 -12.49 0.37
CA HIS A 325 -1.53 -12.37 -1.09
C HIS A 325 -1.31 -13.70 -1.83
N ARG A 326 -1.23 -14.81 -1.09
CA ARG A 326 -1.35 -16.17 -1.65
C ARG A 326 -2.76 -16.71 -1.45
#